data_AF-A0A4U9I843-F1
#
_entry.id   AF-A0A4U9I843-F1
#
_cell.length_a   1.000
_cell.length_b   1.000
_cell.length_c   1.000
_cell.angle_alpha   90.00
_cell.angle_beta   90.00
_cell.angle_gamma   90.00
#
_symmetry.space_group_name_H-M   'P 1'
#
loop_
_entity.id
_entity.type
_entity.pdbx_description
1 polymer ?
#
loop_
_entity_poly.entity_id
_entity_poly.type
_entity_poly.pdbx_seq_one_letter_code
_entity_poly.pdbx_strand_id
1 'polypeptide(L)'
;MVDMLQEQEVDLVETTHRTGQFESLTLRTSPTHWYCAAEFSLQRGEPVPLVLLDDPSPFRDIVLATLNAANVPWRLRLCGLHLACGSRSGESGAWRHGTSG
;
A
#
# COMPACT_ATOMS: atom_id res chain seq x y z
N MET A 1 18.65 -8.38 -2.19
CA MET A 1 18.78 -7.53 -3.41
C MET A 1 19.97 -6.59 -3.25
N VAL A 2 20.06 -5.85 -2.15
CA VAL A 2 21.27 -5.10 -1.77
C VAL A 2 22.45 -6.04 -1.55
N ASP A 3 22.21 -7.21 -0.96
CA ASP A 3 23.24 -8.23 -0.70
C ASP A 3 23.87 -8.73 -2.01
N MET A 4 23.08 -8.89 -3.09
CA MET A 4 23.58 -9.30 -4.40
C MET A 4 24.52 -8.25 -5.03
N LEU A 5 24.27 -6.97 -4.75
CA LEU A 5 25.17 -5.89 -5.16
C LEU A 5 26.47 -5.90 -4.33
N GLN A 6 26.38 -6.27 -3.04
CA GLN A 6 27.56 -6.46 -2.18
C GLN A 6 28.40 -7.67 -2.61
N GLU A 7 27.74 -8.76 -2.98
CA GLU A 7 28.36 -10.02 -3.43
C GLU A 7 28.85 -9.97 -4.89
N GLN A 8 28.65 -8.84 -5.60
CA GLN A 8 29.02 -8.66 -7.01
C GLN A 8 28.30 -9.63 -7.97
N GLU A 9 27.15 -10.17 -7.55
CA GLU A 9 26.26 -10.97 -8.41
C GLU A 9 25.52 -10.09 -9.45
N VAL A 10 25.41 -8.79 -9.16
CA VAL A 10 24.84 -7.78 -10.07
C VAL A 10 25.72 -6.54 -10.10
N ASP A 11 25.87 -5.92 -11.27
CA ASP A 11 26.67 -4.70 -11.43
C ASP A 11 25.91 -3.42 -11.06
N LEU A 12 24.58 -3.43 -11.23
CA LEU A 12 23.71 -2.27 -11.01
C LEU A 12 22.35 -2.70 -10.46
N VAL A 13 21.80 -1.89 -9.57
CA VAL A 13 20.44 -2.06 -9.05
C VAL A 13 19.66 -0.76 -9.27
N GLU A 14 18.52 -0.87 -9.96
CA GLU A 14 17.53 0.21 -10.02
C GLU A 14 16.49 0.01 -8.91
N THR A 15 16.36 0.99 -8.03
CA THR A 15 15.44 0.93 -6.90
C THR A 15 14.84 2.31 -6.62
N THR A 16 13.60 2.32 -6.15
CA THR A 16 12.94 3.54 -5.65
C THR A 16 13.29 3.84 -4.20
N HIS A 17 13.96 2.91 -3.50
CA HIS A 17 14.41 3.08 -2.12
C HIS A 17 15.91 3.32 -2.07
N ARG A 18 16.34 4.41 -1.44
CA ARG A 18 17.77 4.72 -1.27
C ARG A 18 18.39 3.80 -0.22
N THR A 19 19.39 3.05 -0.63
CA THR A 19 20.25 2.28 0.26
C THR A 19 21.52 3.12 0.49
N GLY A 20 21.70 3.67 1.70
CA GLY A 20 22.78 4.63 1.99
C GLY A 20 24.21 4.07 1.92
N GLN A 21 24.38 2.82 1.50
CA GLN A 21 25.64 2.10 1.48
C GLN A 21 26.36 2.17 0.12
N PHE A 22 25.68 2.61 -0.94
CA PHE A 22 26.21 2.61 -2.31
C PHE A 22 26.10 3.98 -2.99
N GLU A 23 26.97 4.21 -3.96
CA GLU A 23 26.80 5.35 -4.88
C GLU A 23 25.46 5.21 -5.62
N SER A 24 24.70 6.29 -5.70
CA SER A 24 23.37 6.28 -6.30
C SER A 24 23.14 7.50 -7.17
N LEU A 25 22.61 7.27 -8.37
CA LEU A 25 22.21 8.29 -9.32
C LEU A 25 20.68 8.36 -9.39
N THR A 26 20.12 9.57 -9.35
CA THR A 26 18.66 9.77 -9.49
C THR A 26 18.28 9.78 -10.96
N LEU A 27 17.62 8.72 -11.42
CA LEU A 27 17.19 8.58 -12.82
C LEU A 27 15.93 9.39 -13.13
N ARG A 28 14.98 9.42 -12.19
CA ARG A 28 13.72 10.16 -12.33
C ARG A 28 13.15 10.50 -10.96
N THR A 29 12.52 11.68 -10.87
CA THR A 29 11.66 12.04 -9.74
C THR A 29 10.21 12.00 -10.21
N SER A 30 9.38 11.25 -9.50
CA SER A 30 7.95 11.14 -9.77
C SER A 30 7.19 11.35 -8.47
N PRO A 31 6.08 12.09 -8.49
CA PRO A 31 5.30 12.33 -7.29
C PRO A 31 4.53 11.06 -6.87
N THR A 32 4.54 10.73 -5.59
CA THR A 32 3.74 9.63 -5.02
C THR A 32 2.31 10.11 -4.82
N HIS A 33 1.34 9.39 -5.39
CA HIS A 33 -0.09 9.75 -5.33
C HIS A 33 -0.89 8.73 -4.50
N TRP A 34 -1.96 9.20 -3.87
CA TRP A 34 -2.95 8.34 -3.23
C TRP A 34 -3.99 7.90 -4.25
N TYR A 35 -4.19 6.59 -4.37
CA TYR A 35 -5.18 6.01 -5.26
C TYR A 35 -6.31 5.36 -4.47
N CYS A 36 -7.54 5.50 -4.96
CA CYS A 36 -8.72 4.81 -4.46
C CYS A 36 -9.56 4.31 -5.63
N ALA A 37 -10.49 3.38 -5.37
CA ALA A 37 -11.46 2.95 -6.39
C ALA A 37 -12.35 4.14 -6.79
N ALA A 38 -12.88 4.12 -8.02
CA ALA A 38 -13.70 5.22 -8.55
C ALA A 38 -14.94 5.52 -7.69
N GLU A 39 -15.53 4.48 -7.10
CA GLU A 39 -16.73 4.57 -6.24
C GLU A 39 -16.38 4.68 -4.74
N PHE A 40 -15.09 4.77 -4.41
CA PHE A 40 -14.66 4.86 -3.01
C PHE A 40 -15.01 6.24 -2.44
N SER A 41 -15.87 6.26 -1.43
CA SER A 41 -16.14 7.47 -0.63
C SER A 41 -15.45 7.38 0.73
N LEU A 42 -14.59 8.35 1.01
CA LEU A 42 -13.94 8.46 2.31
C LEU A 42 -14.90 9.07 3.31
N GLN A 43 -15.35 8.28 4.29
CA GLN A 43 -16.21 8.76 5.37
C GLN A 43 -15.41 9.65 6.33
N ARG A 44 -15.78 10.93 6.44
CA ARG A 44 -15.10 11.86 7.36
C ARG A 44 -15.33 11.42 8.80
N GLY A 45 -14.23 11.22 9.54
CA GLY A 45 -14.27 10.77 10.94
C GLY A 45 -14.00 9.28 11.12
N GLU A 46 -14.00 8.48 10.04
CA GLU A 46 -13.57 7.09 10.10
C GLU A 46 -12.07 6.93 9.78
N PRO A 47 -11.40 5.91 10.34
CA PRO A 47 -10.02 5.61 10.00
C PRO A 47 -9.89 5.19 8.53
N VAL A 48 -8.90 5.77 7.84
CA VAL A 48 -8.61 5.49 6.43
C VAL A 48 -8.26 4.00 6.26
N PRO A 49 -9.00 3.25 5.44
CA PRO A 49 -8.66 1.86 5.14
C PRO A 49 -7.49 1.81 4.16
N LEU A 50 -6.34 1.34 4.63
CA LEU A 50 -5.14 1.20 3.81
C LEU A 50 -5.02 -0.22 3.27
N VAL A 51 -4.80 -0.32 1.95
CA VAL A 51 -4.39 -1.57 1.30
C VAL A 51 -2.91 -1.41 0.99
N LEU A 52 -2.08 -2.15 1.72
CA LEU A 52 -0.63 -2.15 1.57
C LEU A 52 -0.18 -3.57 1.23
N LEU A 53 0.90 -3.67 0.46
CA LEU A 53 1.57 -4.94 0.20
C LEU A 53 2.23 -5.45 1.50
N ASP A 54 2.34 -6.76 1.60
CA ASP A 54 3.06 -7.42 2.69
C ASP A 54 4.55 -7.06 2.67
N ASP A 55 5.17 -7.13 3.84
CA ASP A 55 6.57 -6.77 4.09
C ASP A 55 7.54 -7.71 3.33
N PRO A 56 8.70 -7.22 2.82
CA PRO A 56 9.25 -5.87 2.93
C PRO A 56 8.75 -4.91 1.84
N SER A 57 8.04 -3.85 2.24
CA SER A 57 7.61 -2.79 1.33
C SER A 57 8.05 -1.42 1.84
N PRO A 58 9.04 -0.76 1.19
CA PRO A 58 9.52 0.55 1.62
C PRO A 58 8.46 1.65 1.54
N PHE A 59 7.37 1.41 0.81
CA PHE A 59 6.24 2.33 0.73
C PHE A 59 5.38 2.31 2.00
N ARG A 60 5.31 1.16 2.70
CA ARG A 60 4.51 1.03 3.91
C ARG A 60 4.97 2.02 4.98
N ASP A 61 6.26 2.05 5.28
CA ASP A 61 6.80 2.96 6.29
C ASP A 61 6.55 4.43 5.94
N ILE A 62 6.76 4.82 4.68
CA ILE A 62 6.53 6.19 4.21
C ILE A 62 5.06 6.59 4.36
N VAL A 63 4.14 5.71 3.95
CA VAL A 63 2.69 5.91 4.05
C VAL A 63 2.27 6.07 5.50
N LEU A 64 2.69 5.15 6.37
CA LEU A 64 2.31 5.16 7.78
C LEU A 64 2.90 6.38 8.52
N ALA A 65 4.18 6.71 8.27
CA ALA A 65 4.81 7.89 8.83
C ALA A 65 4.08 9.18 8.41
N THR A 66 3.68 9.27 7.14
CA THR A 66 2.93 10.43 6.62
C THR A 66 1.57 10.59 7.29
N LEU A 67 0.81 9.49 7.45
CA LEU A 67 -0.50 9.53 8.10
C LEU A 67 -0.40 9.85 9.60
N ASN A 68 0.59 9.26 10.29
CA ASN A 68 0.86 9.54 11.69
C ASN A 68 1.26 11.01 11.91
N ALA A 69 2.13 11.57 11.05
CA ALA A 69 2.52 12.97 11.11
C ALA A 69 1.34 13.93 10.87
N ALA A 70 0.40 13.54 10.02
CA ALA A 70 -0.84 14.29 9.76
C ALA A 70 -1.93 14.05 10.80
N ASN A 71 -1.68 13.21 11.82
CA ASN A 71 -2.65 12.78 12.84
C ASN A 71 -3.95 12.20 12.23
N VAL A 72 -3.84 11.51 11.10
CA VAL A 72 -4.96 10.88 10.40
C VAL A 72 -5.10 9.45 10.90
N PRO A 73 -6.24 9.07 11.50
CA PRO A 73 -6.44 7.70 11.94
C PRO A 73 -6.52 6.76 10.72
N TRP A 74 -5.89 5.59 10.82
CA TRP A 74 -5.86 4.61 9.74
C TRP A 74 -6.05 3.20 10.27
N ARG A 75 -6.54 2.30 9.41
CA ARG A 75 -6.66 0.87 9.68
C ARG A 75 -6.09 0.08 8.51
N LEU A 76 -5.31 -0.95 8.82
CA LEU A 76 -4.75 -1.81 7.79
C LEU A 76 -5.80 -2.84 7.35
N ARG A 77 -6.15 -2.83 6.06
CA ARG A 77 -6.93 -3.89 5.43
C ARG A 77 -5.95 -4.70 4.57
N LEU A 78 -5.30 -5.70 5.18
CA LEU A 78 -4.41 -6.61 4.46
C LEU A 78 -5.20 -7.33 3.35
N CYS A 79 -4.83 -7.11 2.09
CA CYS A 79 -5.13 -8.07 1.03
C CYS A 79 -3.83 -8.85 0.81
N GLY A 80 -3.75 -10.06 1.37
CA GLY A 80 -2.64 -10.97 1.08
C GLY A 80 -2.53 -11.23 -0.42
N LEU A 81 -1.30 -11.16 -0.93
CA LEU A 81 -0.98 -11.38 -2.33
C LEU A 81 -1.16 -12.86 -2.71
N HIS A 82 -2.39 -13.27 -3.06
CA HIS A 82 -2.62 -14.37 -4.00
C HIS A 82 -4.08 -14.36 -4.48
N LEU A 83 -4.39 -13.56 -5.51
CA LEU A 83 -5.55 -13.72 -6.40
C LEU A 83 -6.99 -13.70 -5.80
N ALA A 84 -7.19 -13.61 -4.48
CA ALA A 84 -8.49 -13.83 -3.85
C ALA A 84 -9.21 -12.57 -3.31
N CYS A 85 -8.58 -11.39 -3.29
CA CYS A 85 -9.26 -10.17 -2.79
C CYS A 85 -10.28 -9.60 -3.79
N GLY A 86 -10.20 -9.98 -5.08
CA GLY A 86 -11.09 -9.50 -6.13
C GLY A 86 -12.52 -10.06 -6.09
N SER A 87 -12.75 -11.20 -5.43
CA SER A 87 -14.07 -11.84 -5.40
C SER A 87 -14.86 -11.61 -4.11
N ARG A 88 -14.22 -11.18 -3.01
CA ARG A 88 -14.90 -11.09 -1.70
C ARG A 88 -15.38 -9.70 -1.30
N SER A 89 -15.42 -8.74 -2.22
CA SER A 89 -16.03 -7.43 -1.96
C SER A 89 -17.35 -7.21 -2.71
N GLY A 90 -17.77 -8.12 -3.59
CA GLY A 90 -19.03 -8.03 -4.35
C GLY A 90 -20.24 -8.72 -3.68
N GLU A 91 -20.04 -9.49 -2.61
CA GLU A 91 -21.09 -10.30 -1.99
C GLU A 91 -21.28 -9.93 -0.51
N SER A 92 -21.71 -8.70 -0.25
CA SER A 92 -22.30 -8.31 1.04
C SER A 92 -23.32 -7.21 0.82
N GLY A 93 -24.24 -7.44 -0.12
CA GLY A 93 -25.43 -6.66 -0.38
C GLY A 93 -26.67 -7.54 -0.45
N ALA A 94 -26.84 -8.46 0.51
CA ALA A 94 -28.01 -9.34 0.53
C ALA A 94 -28.33 -9.84 1.95
N TRP A 95 -28.51 -8.94 2.92
CA TRP A 95 -29.28 -9.26 4.14
C TRP A 95 -29.90 -7.99 4.70
N ARG A 96 -31.10 -7.66 4.21
CA ARG A 96 -32.22 -7.07 4.96
C ARG A 96 -33.39 -6.84 4.00
N HIS A 97 -34.38 -7.73 4.07
CA HIS A 97 -35.77 -7.32 4.26
C HIS A 97 -36.55 -8.54 4.75
N GLY A 98 -36.78 -8.60 6.06
CA GLY A 98 -38.01 -9.20 6.56
C GLY A 98 -39.03 -8.08 6.64
N THR A 99 -40.25 -8.33 6.14
CA THR A 99 -41.51 -8.18 6.89
C THR A 99 -42.68 -8.66 6.02
N SER A 100 -43.38 -9.64 6.58
CA SER A 100 -44.83 -9.88 6.62
C SER A 100 -45.76 -9.18 5.62
N GLY A 101 -46.63 -10.00 5.02
CA GLY A 101 -47.87 -9.66 4.33
C GLY A 101 -48.58 -10.95 3.91
#